data_AF-A0A402D3U7-F1
#
_entry.id   AF-A0A402D3U7-F1
#
_cell.length_a   1.000
_cell.length_b   1.000
_cell.length_c   1.000
_cell.angle_alpha   90.00
_cell.angle_beta   90.00
_cell.angle_gamma   90.00
#
_symmetry.space_group_name_H-M   'P 1'
#
loop_
_entity.id
_entity.type
_entity.pdbx_description
1 polymer ?
#
loop_
_entity_poly.entity_id
_entity_poly.type
_entity_poly.pdbx_seq_one_letter_code
_entity_poly.pdbx_strand_id
1 'polypeptide(L)'
;MNTLIKPSDPRPAVSAGHNAALDGLRFLAFLSVFVYHSQYQAPFLVRWVQWGKYGVPLFFVLSGFLIGRILLGLKNDSHGTLNQRLRIFYIRRALRIFPVYYALLAVLALSRPFGFAWFDPPQTLLWHALYLTNVYVDLKQAWIGGASHLWSLSVEEHFYLLAPLAILTVPTERLAKGFVWLWIALAIARVFCWRSGDEFLQYLSPMQFDYLTVGVAAAMVETGAGFLGVRNDLLKRAALISGGVCIPVILLGGAPMAAAQIFSAAAGQWLLAVAFAGLVLTLWRGRGGSLQRLLSHPAPVHLGRISYGLYLFHNFFLVSCATVPALRAFHGALIPAAALALTYASAAVSWRFLEAPINDLKRRFPYAASIGTRQSR
;
A
#
# COMPACT_ATOMS: atom_id res chain seq x y z
N MET A 1 -10.39 46.62 -34.76
CA MET A 1 -10.95 46.23 -33.45
C MET A 1 -10.49 44.81 -33.19
N ASN A 2 -9.21 44.66 -32.78
CA ASN A 2 -8.51 43.37 -32.66
C ASN A 2 -8.65 42.84 -31.24
N THR A 3 -9.32 41.69 -31.11
CA THR A 3 -9.43 40.90 -29.89
C THR A 3 -8.11 40.17 -29.60
N LEU A 4 -7.38 40.64 -28.61
CA LEU A 4 -6.20 39.97 -28.06
C LEU A 4 -6.64 38.71 -27.31
N ILE A 5 -6.33 37.54 -27.87
CA ILE A 5 -6.41 36.24 -27.22
C ILE A 5 -5.36 36.23 -26.09
N LYS A 6 -5.82 36.16 -24.85
CA LYS A 6 -4.99 36.01 -23.66
C LYS A 6 -4.29 34.63 -23.71
N PRO A 7 -2.95 34.53 -23.53
CA PRO A 7 -2.29 33.23 -23.49
C PRO A 7 -2.82 32.42 -22.31
N SER A 8 -3.12 31.15 -22.57
CA SER A 8 -3.57 30.19 -21.58
C SER A 8 -2.52 30.01 -20.47
N ASP A 9 -2.98 30.00 -19.22
CA ASP A 9 -2.15 29.79 -18.04
C ASP A 9 -1.26 28.54 -18.20
N PRO A 10 0.05 28.62 -17.89
CA PRO A 10 0.91 27.45 -17.87
C PRO A 10 0.41 26.49 -16.79
N ARG A 11 0.11 25.25 -17.20
CA ARG A 11 -0.24 24.15 -16.29
C ARG A 11 0.81 24.06 -15.18
N PRO A 12 0.40 23.90 -13.91
CA PRO A 12 1.36 23.85 -12.81
C PRO A 12 2.35 22.71 -13.04
N ALA A 13 3.64 23.04 -12.96
CA ALA A 13 4.74 22.11 -13.05
C ALA A 13 4.52 20.91 -12.11
N VAL A 14 4.83 19.70 -12.58
CA VAL A 14 4.73 18.45 -11.82
C VAL A 14 5.81 18.45 -10.73
N SER A 15 5.58 19.22 -9.66
CA SER A 15 6.16 18.91 -8.36
C SER A 15 5.35 17.74 -7.81
N ALA A 16 6.03 16.69 -7.34
CA ALA A 16 5.40 15.66 -6.54
C ALA A 16 4.93 16.30 -5.23
N GLY A 17 3.80 17.01 -5.27
CA GLY A 17 3.24 17.73 -4.13
C GLY A 17 3.04 16.77 -2.98
N HIS A 18 3.71 17.04 -1.87
CA HIS A 18 3.51 16.32 -0.62
C HIS A 18 2.04 16.47 -0.19
N ASN A 19 1.29 15.36 -0.16
CA ASN A 19 -0.10 15.36 0.25
C ASN A 19 -0.21 14.85 1.69
N ALA A 20 -0.40 15.78 2.63
CA ALA A 20 -0.50 15.51 4.06
C ALA A 20 -1.62 14.50 4.40
N ALA A 21 -2.79 14.63 3.77
CA ALA A 21 -3.90 13.71 4.04
C ALA A 21 -3.61 12.28 3.60
N LEU A 22 -2.84 12.06 2.52
CA LEU A 22 -2.42 10.72 2.13
C LEU A 22 -1.39 10.12 3.10
N ASP A 23 -0.54 10.94 3.73
CA ASP A 23 0.31 10.46 4.83
C ASP A 23 -0.54 10.05 6.03
N GLY A 24 -1.49 10.88 6.45
CA GLY A 24 -2.45 10.50 7.50
C GLY A 24 -3.22 9.23 7.16
N LEU A 25 -3.60 9.04 5.88
CA LEU A 25 -4.29 7.83 5.43
C LEU A 25 -3.40 6.58 5.51
N ARG A 26 -2.08 6.70 5.24
CA ARG A 26 -1.12 5.61 5.44
C ARG A 26 -1.01 5.21 6.90
N PHE A 27 -1.03 6.19 7.82
CA PHE A 27 -1.07 5.89 9.24
C PHE A 27 -2.35 5.12 9.63
N LEU A 28 -3.51 5.53 9.12
CA LEU A 28 -4.75 4.79 9.35
C LEU A 28 -4.68 3.36 8.79
N ALA A 29 -4.11 3.17 7.60
CA ALA A 29 -3.91 1.85 7.01
C ALA A 29 -3.04 0.96 7.90
N PHE A 30 -1.93 1.50 8.43
CA PHE A 30 -1.08 0.81 9.40
C PHE A 30 -1.85 0.47 10.68
N LEU A 31 -2.55 1.45 11.27
CA LEU A 31 -3.27 1.25 12.53
C LEU A 31 -4.33 0.16 12.41
N SER A 32 -5.04 0.11 11.29
CA SER A 32 -5.98 -0.97 10.97
C SER A 32 -5.29 -2.35 11.00
N VAL A 33 -4.13 -2.49 10.35
CA VAL A 33 -3.36 -3.75 10.35
C VAL A 33 -2.86 -4.10 11.74
N PHE A 34 -2.37 -3.12 12.50
CA PHE A 34 -1.92 -3.30 13.87
C PHE A 34 -3.04 -3.87 14.75
N VAL A 35 -4.22 -3.23 14.70
CA VAL A 35 -5.41 -3.68 15.43
C VAL A 35 -5.78 -5.12 15.05
N TYR A 36 -5.75 -5.45 13.75
CA TYR A 36 -6.01 -6.81 13.26
C TYR A 36 -5.06 -7.85 13.86
N HIS A 37 -3.75 -7.59 13.86
CA HIS A 37 -2.79 -8.53 14.40
C HIS A 37 -2.85 -8.63 15.93
N SER A 38 -3.25 -7.56 16.62
CA SER A 38 -3.41 -7.54 18.09
C SER A 38 -4.66 -8.26 18.62
N GLN A 39 -5.50 -8.81 17.74
CA GLN A 39 -6.81 -9.37 18.09
C GLN A 39 -6.76 -10.47 19.16
N TYR A 40 -5.70 -11.28 19.15
CA TYR A 40 -5.54 -12.41 20.07
C TYR A 40 -5.16 -11.96 21.49
N GLN A 41 -4.57 -10.78 21.63
CA GLN A 41 -4.12 -10.22 22.92
C GLN A 41 -5.13 -9.22 23.50
N ALA A 42 -6.03 -8.67 22.67
CA ALA A 42 -7.02 -7.69 23.07
C ALA A 42 -8.42 -8.08 22.57
N PRO A 43 -9.13 -9.02 23.23
CA PRO A 43 -10.45 -9.48 22.82
C PRO A 43 -11.51 -8.36 22.70
N PHE A 44 -11.38 -7.28 23.46
CA PHE A 44 -12.27 -6.10 23.35
C PHE A 44 -12.17 -5.39 22.00
N LEU A 45 -11.07 -5.58 21.25
CA LEU A 45 -10.90 -5.07 19.90
C LEU A 45 -11.57 -5.95 18.84
N VAL A 46 -12.03 -7.18 19.15
CA VAL A 46 -12.55 -8.15 18.17
C VAL A 46 -13.68 -7.60 17.27
N ARG A 47 -14.52 -6.69 17.79
CA ARG A 47 -15.54 -5.99 16.98
C ARG A 47 -14.94 -5.07 15.91
N TRP A 48 -13.78 -4.48 16.19
CA TRP A 48 -13.03 -3.61 15.27
C TRP A 48 -12.04 -4.39 14.39
N VAL A 49 -11.65 -5.60 14.81
CA VAL A 49 -10.69 -6.47 14.12
C VAL A 49 -11.15 -6.88 12.73
N GLN A 50 -12.46 -7.08 12.51
CA GLN A 50 -12.99 -7.41 11.18
C GLN A 50 -12.65 -6.36 10.12
N TRP A 51 -12.42 -5.10 10.54
CA TRP A 51 -12.02 -3.98 9.68
C TRP A 51 -10.53 -3.91 9.45
N GLY A 52 -9.74 -4.36 10.42
CA GLY A 52 -8.30 -4.18 10.42
C GLY A 52 -7.59 -4.87 9.24
N LYS A 53 -8.13 -6.00 8.77
CA LYS A 53 -7.63 -6.73 7.59
C LYS A 53 -7.62 -5.91 6.29
N TYR A 54 -8.47 -4.87 6.20
CA TYR A 54 -8.57 -4.02 5.02
C TYR A 54 -7.49 -2.93 4.94
N GLY A 55 -6.64 -2.81 5.96
CA GLY A 55 -5.49 -1.90 5.92
C GLY A 55 -4.48 -2.25 4.83
N VAL A 56 -4.24 -3.54 4.56
CA VAL A 56 -3.33 -3.98 3.47
C VAL A 56 -3.88 -3.63 2.08
N PRO A 57 -5.14 -3.96 1.73
CA PRO A 57 -5.77 -3.47 0.50
C PRO A 57 -5.72 -1.95 0.32
N LEU A 58 -5.90 -1.17 1.40
CA LEU A 58 -5.76 0.28 1.34
C LEU A 58 -4.32 0.71 1.02
N PHE A 59 -3.31 0.06 1.60
CA PHE A 59 -1.91 0.27 1.22
C PHE A 59 -1.66 -0.03 -0.26
N PHE A 60 -2.18 -1.14 -0.78
CA PHE A 60 -2.05 -1.52 -2.19
C PHE A 60 -2.67 -0.47 -3.13
N VAL A 61 -3.88 0.00 -2.85
CA VAL A 61 -4.53 1.04 -3.65
C VAL A 61 -3.75 2.37 -3.57
N LEU A 62 -3.31 2.77 -2.38
CA LEU A 62 -2.46 3.94 -2.19
C LEU A 62 -1.15 3.84 -2.98
N SER A 63 -0.50 2.68 -2.92
CA SER A 63 0.78 2.44 -3.59
C SER A 63 0.61 2.49 -5.11
N GLY A 64 -0.40 1.80 -5.63
CA GLY A 64 -0.79 1.82 -7.03
C GLY A 64 -1.08 3.24 -7.54
N PHE A 65 -1.84 4.04 -6.78
CA PHE A 65 -2.10 5.43 -7.12
C PHE A 65 -0.81 6.26 -7.21
N LEU A 66 0.04 6.19 -6.18
CA LEU A 66 1.23 7.02 -6.13
C LEU A 66 2.28 6.64 -7.20
N ILE A 67 2.51 5.35 -7.40
CA ILE A 67 3.40 4.88 -8.46
C ILE A 67 2.79 5.13 -9.83
N GLY A 68 1.49 4.90 -10.01
CA GLY A 68 0.78 5.21 -11.24
C GLY A 68 0.98 6.67 -11.65
N ARG A 69 0.82 7.62 -10.74
CA ARG A 69 1.10 9.04 -11.00
C ARG A 69 2.55 9.30 -11.42
N ILE A 70 3.51 8.72 -10.69
CA ILE A 70 4.93 8.90 -10.97
C ILE A 70 5.26 8.38 -12.37
N LEU A 71 4.80 7.17 -12.71
CA LEU A 71 5.09 6.53 -13.99
C LEU A 71 4.35 7.21 -15.15
N LEU A 72 3.10 7.65 -14.97
CA LEU A 72 2.38 8.44 -15.97
C LEU A 72 3.03 9.81 -16.19
N GLY A 73 3.52 10.45 -15.13
CA GLY A 73 4.32 11.67 -15.22
C GLY A 73 5.61 11.44 -16.02
N LEU A 74 6.35 10.37 -15.71
CA LEU A 74 7.55 9.96 -16.45
C LEU A 74 7.25 9.59 -17.91
N LYS A 75 6.08 9.02 -18.19
CA LYS A 75 5.66 8.67 -19.55
C LYS A 75 5.42 9.90 -20.42
N ASN A 76 4.81 10.93 -19.84
CA ASN A 76 4.50 12.17 -20.53
C ASN A 76 5.72 13.10 -20.64
N ASP A 77 6.81 12.78 -19.93
CA ASP A 77 8.07 13.51 -20.01
C ASP A 77 8.79 13.16 -21.31
N SER A 78 8.97 14.16 -22.19
CA SER A 78 9.67 14.02 -23.46
C SER A 78 11.18 13.86 -23.30
N HIS A 79 11.72 14.07 -22.09
CA HIS A 79 13.15 13.98 -21.84
C HIS A 79 13.58 12.61 -21.32
N GLY A 80 14.70 12.12 -21.85
CA GLY A 80 15.37 10.90 -21.41
C GLY A 80 14.86 9.61 -22.06
N THR A 81 15.73 8.61 -22.08
CA THR A 81 15.43 7.29 -22.64
C THR A 81 14.58 6.46 -21.68
N LEU A 82 13.92 5.40 -22.18
CA LEU A 82 13.21 4.44 -21.34
C LEU A 82 14.12 3.89 -20.22
N ASN A 83 15.36 3.54 -20.55
CA ASN A 83 16.34 3.02 -19.58
C ASN A 83 16.65 4.03 -18.47
N GLN A 84 16.76 5.32 -18.79
CA GLN A 84 16.97 6.36 -17.79
C GLN A 84 15.76 6.51 -16.85
N ARG A 85 14.54 6.50 -17.39
CA ARG A 85 13.30 6.56 -16.60
C ARG A 85 13.16 5.37 -15.65
N LEU A 86 13.43 4.15 -16.15
CA LEU A 86 13.43 2.93 -15.34
C LEU A 86 14.49 2.99 -14.23
N ARG A 87 15.72 3.38 -14.57
CA ARG A 87 16.82 3.50 -13.60
C ARG A 87 16.47 4.47 -12.47
N ILE A 88 15.95 5.65 -12.80
CA ILE A 88 15.55 6.65 -11.79
C ILE A 88 14.44 6.08 -10.89
N PHE A 89 13.43 5.43 -11.48
CA PHE A 89 12.35 4.81 -10.71
C PHE A 89 12.87 3.76 -9.73
N TYR A 90 13.63 2.77 -10.20
CA TYR A 90 14.12 1.66 -9.38
C TYR A 90 15.08 2.12 -8.28
N ILE A 91 16.03 3.03 -8.59
CA ILE A 91 16.95 3.56 -7.58
C ILE A 91 16.19 4.27 -6.46
N ARG A 92 15.24 5.15 -6.81
CA ARG A 92 14.47 5.89 -5.80
C ARG A 92 13.58 4.97 -4.96
N ARG A 93 13.11 3.86 -5.52
CA ARG A 93 12.31 2.86 -4.79
C ARG A 93 13.19 2.02 -3.87
N ALA A 94 14.31 1.51 -4.37
CA ALA A 94 15.30 0.79 -3.59
C ALA A 94 15.78 1.62 -2.39
N LEU A 95 16.15 2.89 -2.59
CA LEU A 95 16.55 3.81 -1.52
C LEU A 95 15.45 4.03 -0.45
N ARG A 96 14.18 3.81 -0.77
CA ARG A 96 13.08 3.95 0.18
C ARG A 96 12.80 2.68 0.98
N ILE A 97 12.90 1.53 0.32
CA ILE A 97 12.35 0.26 0.83
C ILE A 97 13.47 -0.61 1.41
N PHE A 98 14.51 -0.85 0.62
CA PHE A 98 15.54 -1.84 0.94
C PHE A 98 16.28 -1.57 2.25
N PRO A 99 16.69 -0.33 2.59
CA PRO A 99 17.49 -0.10 3.79
C PRO A 99 16.84 -0.62 5.08
N VAL A 100 15.61 -0.21 5.36
CA VAL A 100 14.92 -0.62 6.60
C VAL A 100 14.36 -2.04 6.49
N TYR A 101 13.98 -2.51 5.29
CA TYR A 101 13.57 -3.89 5.08
C TYR A 101 14.70 -4.87 5.40
N TYR A 102 15.89 -4.67 4.82
CA TYR A 102 17.05 -5.52 5.10
C TYR A 102 17.62 -5.31 6.50
N ALA A 103 17.45 -4.12 7.10
CA ALA A 103 17.75 -3.92 8.52
C ALA A 103 16.85 -4.78 9.41
N LEU A 104 15.55 -4.87 9.14
CA LEU A 104 14.66 -5.80 9.83
C LEU A 104 15.14 -7.26 9.65
N LEU A 105 15.46 -7.69 8.42
CA LEU A 105 15.94 -9.05 8.20
C LEU A 105 17.26 -9.34 8.94
N ALA A 106 18.16 -8.36 9.03
CA ALA A 106 19.36 -8.46 9.84
C ALA A 106 19.02 -8.61 11.34
N VAL A 107 18.06 -7.84 11.87
CA VAL A 107 17.56 -8.00 13.25
C VAL A 107 16.98 -9.40 13.47
N LEU A 108 16.18 -9.92 12.53
CA LEU A 108 15.61 -11.26 12.62
C LEU A 108 16.71 -12.35 12.60
N ALA A 109 17.75 -12.18 11.80
CA ALA A 109 18.87 -13.12 11.73
C ALA A 109 19.76 -13.06 12.98
N LEU A 110 20.09 -11.85 13.45
CA LEU A 110 20.99 -11.62 14.58
C LEU A 110 20.34 -11.87 15.94
N SER A 111 19.00 -11.78 16.06
CA SER A 111 18.30 -12.06 17.31
C SER A 111 18.18 -13.55 17.63
N ARG A 112 18.38 -14.45 16.66
CA ARG A 112 18.19 -15.91 16.83
C ARG A 112 19.02 -16.51 17.97
N PRO A 113 20.34 -16.23 18.11
CA PRO A 113 21.16 -16.79 19.18
C PRO A 113 20.72 -16.31 20.57
N PHE A 114 20.01 -15.18 20.64
CA PHE A 114 19.48 -14.59 21.87
C PHE A 114 18.09 -15.12 22.23
N GLY A 115 17.71 -16.29 21.71
CA GLY A 115 16.45 -16.95 22.05
C GLY A 115 15.26 -16.53 21.21
N PHE A 116 15.46 -15.86 20.06
CA PHE A 116 14.39 -15.51 19.10
C PHE A 116 14.30 -16.49 17.92
N ALA A 117 14.99 -17.63 17.98
CA ALA A 117 14.95 -18.63 16.90
C ALA A 117 13.54 -19.21 16.64
N TRP A 118 12.62 -19.11 17.60
CA TRP A 118 11.22 -19.51 17.47
C TRP A 118 10.38 -18.52 16.64
N PHE A 119 10.89 -17.32 16.38
CA PHE A 119 10.13 -16.27 15.68
C PHE A 119 9.83 -16.67 14.23
N ASP A 120 10.83 -17.19 13.51
CA ASP A 120 10.68 -17.80 12.19
C ASP A 120 11.74 -18.92 12.00
N PRO A 121 11.48 -19.95 11.18
CA PRO A 121 12.49 -20.94 10.81
C PRO A 121 13.69 -20.33 10.04
N PRO A 122 14.93 -20.83 10.18
CA PRO A 122 16.09 -20.24 9.49
C PRO A 122 15.95 -20.21 7.97
N GLN A 123 15.33 -21.23 7.39
CA GLN A 123 15.16 -21.39 5.95
C GLN A 123 14.26 -20.31 5.33
N THR A 124 13.48 -19.57 6.12
CA THR A 124 12.52 -18.57 5.61
C THR A 124 13.19 -17.22 5.34
N LEU A 125 14.38 -16.96 5.90
CA LEU A 125 15.14 -15.72 5.65
C LEU A 125 15.41 -15.50 4.16
N LEU A 126 15.73 -16.56 3.42
CA LEU A 126 15.96 -16.46 1.97
C LEU A 126 14.67 -16.07 1.22
N TRP A 127 13.53 -16.63 1.62
CA TRP A 127 12.23 -16.28 1.05
C TRP A 127 11.89 -14.81 1.31
N HIS A 128 12.14 -14.30 2.51
CA HIS A 128 11.97 -12.88 2.81
C HIS A 128 12.95 -12.00 2.02
N ALA A 129 14.22 -12.37 1.95
CA ALA A 129 15.27 -11.59 1.27
C ALA A 129 15.03 -11.44 -0.24
N LEU A 130 14.40 -12.44 -0.86
CA LEU A 130 14.04 -12.47 -2.27
C LEU A 130 12.62 -11.95 -2.54
N TYR A 131 11.91 -11.44 -1.54
CA TYR A 131 10.50 -11.02 -1.66
C TYR A 131 9.58 -12.15 -2.17
N LEU A 132 9.80 -13.38 -1.71
CA LEU A 132 9.01 -14.57 -2.07
C LEU A 132 8.16 -15.10 -0.91
N THR A 133 7.94 -14.28 0.13
CA THR A 133 7.19 -14.67 1.34
C THR A 133 5.79 -15.18 1.00
N ASN A 134 5.08 -14.51 0.08
CA ASN A 134 3.75 -14.91 -0.33
C ASN A 134 3.72 -16.20 -1.17
N VAL A 135 4.78 -16.47 -1.93
CA VAL A 135 4.94 -17.73 -2.68
C VAL A 135 5.21 -18.89 -1.73
N TYR A 136 6.04 -18.70 -0.71
CA TYR A 136 6.25 -19.71 0.31
C TYR A 136 4.94 -20.09 1.01
N VAL A 137 4.14 -19.09 1.41
CA VAL A 137 2.89 -19.31 2.14
C VAL A 137 1.93 -20.19 1.34
N ASP A 138 1.82 -19.95 0.03
CA ASP A 138 1.06 -20.77 -0.90
C ASP A 138 1.67 -22.18 -1.07
N LEU A 139 2.97 -22.28 -1.40
CA LEU A 139 3.64 -23.57 -1.63
C LEU A 139 3.67 -24.49 -0.41
N LYS A 140 3.77 -23.91 0.79
CA LYS A 140 3.81 -24.66 2.05
C LYS A 140 2.45 -24.78 2.71
N GLN A 141 1.43 -24.12 2.17
CA GLN A 141 0.08 -24.08 2.73
C GLN A 141 0.11 -23.73 4.24
N ALA A 142 1.00 -22.80 4.60
CA ALA A 142 1.29 -22.45 5.98
C ALA A 142 1.94 -21.07 6.09
N TRP A 143 1.58 -20.35 7.15
CA TRP A 143 2.24 -19.11 7.53
C TRP A 143 3.67 -19.38 8.03
N ILE A 144 4.60 -18.45 7.75
CA ILE A 144 6.04 -18.59 8.03
C ILE A 144 6.37 -18.44 9.53
N GLY A 145 5.54 -17.70 10.26
CA GLY A 145 5.79 -17.32 11.65
C GLY A 145 5.59 -15.82 11.88
N GLY A 146 6.43 -15.22 12.72
CA GLY A 146 6.35 -13.82 13.13
C GLY A 146 6.60 -12.81 11.98
N ALA A 147 7.32 -13.17 10.92
CA ALA A 147 7.48 -12.30 9.74
C ALA A 147 6.47 -12.55 8.62
N SER A 148 5.39 -13.30 8.89
CA SER A 148 4.39 -13.64 7.86
C SER A 148 3.82 -12.43 7.13
N HIS A 149 3.63 -11.30 7.84
CA HIS A 149 3.13 -10.05 7.27
C HIS A 149 3.97 -9.48 6.10
N LEU A 150 5.22 -9.93 5.91
CA LEU A 150 6.06 -9.54 4.76
C LEU A 150 5.54 -10.08 3.41
N TRP A 151 4.52 -10.96 3.41
CA TRP A 151 3.83 -11.42 2.21
C TRP A 151 3.29 -10.25 1.38
N SER A 152 2.76 -9.21 2.04
CA SER A 152 2.17 -8.06 1.36
C SER A 152 3.23 -7.19 0.67
N LEU A 153 4.40 -7.06 1.29
CA LEU A 153 5.54 -6.35 0.72
C LEU A 153 6.13 -7.11 -0.47
N SER A 154 6.09 -8.44 -0.44
CA SER A 154 6.45 -9.30 -1.57
C SER A 154 5.58 -9.00 -2.79
N VAL A 155 4.26 -8.90 -2.58
CA VAL A 155 3.31 -8.51 -3.63
C VAL A 155 3.61 -7.11 -4.18
N GLU A 156 3.89 -6.15 -3.31
CA GLU A 156 4.23 -4.79 -3.72
C GLU A 156 5.50 -4.75 -4.59
N GLU A 157 6.58 -5.41 -4.18
CA GLU A 157 7.82 -5.44 -4.97
C GLU A 157 7.62 -6.14 -6.32
N HIS A 158 6.88 -7.25 -6.38
CA HIS A 158 6.52 -7.89 -7.64
C HIS A 158 5.79 -6.92 -8.58
N PHE A 159 4.87 -6.12 -8.05
CA PHE A 159 4.21 -5.08 -8.82
C PHE A 159 5.18 -3.97 -9.25
N TYR A 160 6.12 -3.55 -8.40
CA TYR A 160 7.09 -2.51 -8.72
C TYR A 160 8.09 -2.94 -9.80
N LEU A 161 8.35 -4.23 -9.93
CA LEU A 161 9.17 -4.79 -11.02
C LEU A 161 8.41 -4.76 -12.36
N LEU A 162 7.09 -4.96 -12.35
CA LEU A 162 6.28 -5.09 -13.58
C LEU A 162 5.69 -3.75 -14.06
N ALA A 163 5.17 -2.95 -13.14
CA ALA A 163 4.40 -1.74 -13.45
C ALA A 163 5.17 -0.68 -14.27
N PRO A 164 6.47 -0.40 -14.01
CA PRO A 164 7.22 0.58 -14.80
C PRO A 164 7.32 0.20 -16.27
N LEU A 165 7.59 -1.07 -16.56
CA LEU A 165 7.66 -1.56 -17.94
C LEU A 165 6.28 -1.46 -18.60
N ALA A 166 5.23 -1.97 -17.97
CA ALA A 166 3.88 -1.92 -18.50
C ALA A 166 3.40 -0.48 -18.76
N ILE A 167 3.53 0.41 -17.78
CA ILE A 167 2.99 1.77 -17.87
C ILE A 167 3.79 2.63 -18.85
N LEU A 168 5.11 2.52 -18.88
CA LEU A 168 5.95 3.35 -19.76
C LEU A 168 5.89 2.91 -21.23
N THR A 169 5.64 1.62 -21.52
CA THR A 169 5.69 1.09 -22.90
C THR A 169 4.31 0.89 -23.54
N VAL A 170 3.28 0.54 -22.79
CA VAL A 170 1.95 0.24 -23.34
C VAL A 170 1.11 1.51 -23.43
N PRO A 171 0.49 1.85 -24.58
CA PRO A 171 -0.40 3.02 -24.69
C PRO A 171 -1.48 3.05 -23.59
N THR A 172 -1.83 4.23 -23.08
CA THR A 172 -2.74 4.37 -21.93
C THR A 172 -4.11 3.74 -22.17
N GLU A 173 -4.64 3.82 -23.39
CA GLU A 173 -5.90 3.17 -23.76
C GLU A 173 -5.81 1.64 -23.68
N ARG A 174 -4.74 1.04 -24.23
CA ARG A 174 -4.51 -0.41 -24.17
C ARG A 174 -4.27 -0.88 -22.74
N LEU A 175 -3.55 -0.09 -21.95
CA LEU A 175 -3.34 -0.34 -20.53
C LEU A 175 -4.67 -0.34 -19.75
N ALA A 176 -5.54 0.64 -20.01
CA ALA A 176 -6.86 0.71 -19.38
C ALA A 176 -7.73 -0.51 -19.72
N LYS A 177 -7.78 -0.91 -20.99
CA LYS A 177 -8.47 -2.14 -21.42
C LYS A 177 -7.86 -3.38 -20.76
N GLY A 178 -6.52 -3.44 -20.69
CA GLY A 178 -5.80 -4.52 -20.00
C GLY A 178 -6.15 -4.64 -18.53
N PHE A 179 -6.29 -3.52 -17.80
CA PHE A 179 -6.75 -3.55 -16.41
C PHE A 179 -8.17 -4.08 -16.26
N VAL A 180 -9.10 -3.70 -17.15
CA VAL A 180 -10.46 -4.25 -17.13
C VAL A 180 -10.45 -5.76 -17.35
N TRP A 181 -9.71 -6.25 -18.35
CA TRP A 181 -9.57 -7.68 -18.59
C TRP A 181 -8.91 -8.41 -17.42
N LEU A 182 -7.90 -7.81 -16.80
CA LEU A 182 -7.27 -8.34 -15.59
C LEU A 182 -8.29 -8.45 -14.45
N TRP A 183 -9.10 -7.43 -14.19
CA TRP A 183 -10.11 -7.47 -13.13
C TRP A 183 -11.18 -8.53 -13.38
N ILE A 184 -11.62 -8.70 -14.62
CA ILE A 184 -12.56 -9.77 -15.01
C ILE A 184 -11.90 -11.14 -14.76
N ALA A 185 -10.66 -11.33 -15.23
CA ALA A 185 -9.93 -12.58 -15.06
C ALA A 185 -9.71 -12.91 -13.57
N LEU A 186 -9.35 -11.92 -12.74
CA LEU A 186 -9.16 -12.10 -11.30
C LEU A 186 -10.48 -12.36 -10.57
N ALA A 187 -11.58 -11.71 -10.97
CA ALA A 187 -12.90 -12.01 -10.42
C ALA A 187 -13.29 -13.48 -10.68
N ILE A 188 -13.05 -13.97 -11.89
CA ILE A 188 -13.26 -15.38 -12.25
C ILE A 188 -12.31 -16.29 -11.44
N ALA A 189 -11.02 -15.95 -11.38
CA ALA A 189 -10.02 -16.74 -10.66
C ALA A 189 -10.34 -16.86 -9.15
N ARG A 190 -10.87 -15.81 -8.52
CA ARG A 190 -11.32 -15.85 -7.11
C ARG A 190 -12.49 -16.82 -6.89
N VAL A 191 -13.41 -16.94 -7.85
CA VAL A 191 -14.49 -17.95 -7.78
C VAL A 191 -13.91 -19.36 -7.78
N PHE A 192 -12.90 -19.62 -8.63
CA PHE A 192 -12.20 -20.90 -8.65
C PHE A 192 -11.40 -21.15 -7.37
N CYS A 193 -10.67 -20.15 -6.84
CA CYS A 193 -9.97 -20.26 -5.56
C CYS A 193 -10.93 -20.66 -4.44
N TRP A 194 -12.05 -19.94 -4.32
CA TRP A 194 -13.05 -20.25 -3.31
C TRP A 194 -13.60 -21.67 -3.45
N ARG A 195 -13.88 -22.12 -4.68
CA ARG A 195 -14.35 -23.49 -4.93
C ARG A 195 -13.30 -24.56 -4.64
N SER A 196 -12.02 -24.24 -4.79
CA SER A 196 -10.94 -25.18 -4.50
C SER A 196 -10.75 -25.42 -3.01
N GLY A 197 -11.23 -24.51 -2.15
CA GLY A 197 -10.97 -24.54 -0.71
C GLY A 197 -9.55 -24.09 -0.34
N ASP A 198 -8.71 -23.70 -1.30
CA ASP A 198 -7.37 -23.18 -1.04
C ASP A 198 -7.45 -21.75 -0.49
N GLU A 199 -7.17 -21.62 0.80
CA GLU A 199 -7.18 -20.35 1.51
C GLU A 199 -5.92 -19.50 1.25
N PHE A 200 -4.86 -20.08 0.69
CA PHE A 200 -3.57 -19.42 0.51
C PHE A 200 -3.34 -18.87 -0.91
N LEU A 201 -4.00 -19.46 -1.90
CA LEU A 201 -3.91 -19.04 -3.31
C LEU A 201 -4.21 -17.54 -3.50
N GLN A 202 -5.07 -16.97 -2.66
CA GLN A 202 -5.41 -15.54 -2.67
C GLN A 202 -4.22 -14.62 -2.33
N TYR A 203 -3.15 -15.09 -1.68
CA TYR A 203 -2.00 -14.26 -1.31
C TYR A 203 -0.93 -14.18 -2.41
N LEU A 204 -1.05 -14.97 -3.47
CA LEU A 204 -0.19 -14.84 -4.64
C LEU A 204 -0.38 -13.47 -5.29
N SER A 205 0.71 -12.93 -5.85
CA SER A 205 0.72 -11.55 -6.34
C SER A 205 -0.34 -11.24 -7.41
N PRO A 206 -0.60 -12.11 -8.41
CA PRO A 206 -1.67 -11.86 -9.38
C PRO A 206 -3.03 -11.60 -8.70
N MET A 207 -3.34 -12.35 -7.64
CA MET A 207 -4.59 -12.24 -6.86
C MET A 207 -4.70 -10.95 -6.03
N GLN A 208 -3.71 -10.08 -6.07
CA GLN A 208 -3.69 -8.81 -5.34
C GLN A 208 -3.48 -7.60 -6.27
N PHE A 209 -3.20 -7.84 -7.55
CA PHE A 209 -2.92 -6.79 -8.52
C PHE A 209 -4.15 -5.97 -8.89
N ASP A 210 -5.37 -6.43 -8.61
CA ASP A 210 -6.58 -5.62 -8.75
C ASP A 210 -6.53 -4.37 -7.87
N TYR A 211 -6.17 -4.47 -6.58
CA TYR A 211 -6.02 -3.29 -5.71
C TYR A 211 -5.00 -2.29 -6.25
N LEU A 212 -3.82 -2.78 -6.65
CA LEU A 212 -2.74 -1.95 -7.18
C LEU A 212 -3.13 -1.28 -8.51
N THR A 213 -3.72 -2.03 -9.44
CA THR A 213 -4.13 -1.52 -10.74
C THR A 213 -5.37 -0.62 -10.67
N VAL A 214 -6.28 -0.82 -9.71
CA VAL A 214 -7.35 0.13 -9.37
C VAL A 214 -6.76 1.45 -8.87
N GLY A 215 -5.71 1.38 -8.05
CA GLY A 215 -4.91 2.56 -7.68
C GLY A 215 -4.31 3.27 -8.90
N VAL A 216 -3.68 2.53 -9.82
CA VAL A 216 -3.13 3.11 -11.07
C VAL A 216 -4.25 3.71 -11.93
N ALA A 217 -5.40 3.06 -12.06
CA ALA A 217 -6.55 3.58 -12.79
C ALA A 217 -7.05 4.91 -12.19
N ALA A 218 -7.05 5.03 -10.87
CA ALA A 218 -7.33 6.30 -10.20
C ALA A 218 -6.29 7.38 -10.57
N ALA A 219 -5.01 7.03 -10.66
CA ALA A 219 -3.97 7.95 -11.13
C ALA A 219 -4.16 8.35 -12.61
N MET A 220 -4.60 7.43 -13.47
CA MET A 220 -4.90 7.74 -14.89
C MET A 220 -6.03 8.76 -15.01
N VAL A 221 -7.07 8.63 -14.18
CA VAL A 221 -8.17 9.60 -14.16
C VAL A 221 -7.74 10.92 -13.55
N GLU A 222 -6.93 10.90 -12.49
CA GLU A 222 -6.42 12.13 -11.87
C GLU A 222 -5.52 12.94 -12.80
N THR A 223 -4.59 12.28 -13.50
CA THR A 223 -3.61 12.93 -14.38
C THR A 223 -4.18 13.34 -15.74
N GLY A 224 -5.43 12.99 -16.03
CA GLY A 224 -6.05 13.24 -17.33
C GLY A 224 -5.55 12.32 -18.45
N ALA A 225 -4.75 11.29 -18.13
CA ALA A 225 -4.36 10.24 -19.07
C ALA A 225 -5.59 9.45 -19.61
N GLY A 226 -6.72 9.56 -18.92
CA GLY A 226 -8.01 8.97 -19.29
C GLY A 226 -8.07 7.49 -18.91
N PHE A 227 -9.24 7.05 -18.47
CA PHE A 227 -9.53 5.63 -18.26
C PHE A 227 -10.88 5.31 -18.90
N LEU A 228 -10.88 4.78 -20.14
CA LEU A 228 -12.08 4.38 -20.88
C LEU A 228 -13.22 5.43 -20.90
N GLY A 229 -12.88 6.72 -21.02
CA GLY A 229 -13.87 7.81 -21.02
C GLY A 229 -14.53 8.10 -19.66
N VAL A 230 -14.10 7.44 -18.58
CA VAL A 230 -14.58 7.69 -17.22
C VAL A 230 -14.26 9.13 -16.82
N ARG A 231 -15.30 9.93 -16.64
CA ARG A 231 -15.19 11.33 -16.19
C ARG A 231 -14.91 11.39 -14.68
N ASN A 232 -14.22 12.45 -14.29
CA ASN A 232 -13.84 12.74 -12.90
C ASN A 232 -15.00 12.72 -11.89
N ASP A 233 -16.22 13.02 -12.32
CA ASP A 233 -17.40 13.07 -11.45
C ASP A 233 -18.06 11.69 -11.26
N LEU A 234 -17.86 10.76 -12.18
CA LEU A 234 -18.37 9.39 -12.05
C LEU A 234 -17.59 8.61 -10.99
N LEU A 235 -16.27 8.76 -10.93
CA LEU A 235 -15.46 8.16 -9.86
C LEU A 235 -15.76 8.77 -8.48
N LYS A 236 -16.09 10.07 -8.39
CA LYS A 236 -16.53 10.68 -7.13
C LYS A 236 -17.85 10.09 -6.67
N ARG A 237 -18.82 9.93 -7.57
CA ARG A 237 -20.11 9.31 -7.27
C ARG A 237 -19.93 7.85 -6.90
N ALA A 238 -19.11 7.11 -7.65
CA ALA A 238 -18.77 5.72 -7.35
C ALA A 238 -18.10 5.60 -5.98
N ALA A 239 -17.15 6.47 -5.63
CA ALA A 239 -16.47 6.54 -4.33
C ALA A 239 -17.43 6.79 -3.15
N LEU A 240 -18.35 7.73 -3.31
CA LEU A 240 -19.33 8.09 -2.29
C LEU A 240 -20.37 6.98 -2.12
N ILE A 241 -20.81 6.37 -3.22
CA ILE A 241 -21.76 5.26 -3.22
C ILE A 241 -21.10 4.00 -2.67
N SER A 242 -19.88 3.66 -3.08
CA SER A 242 -19.16 2.50 -2.59
C SER A 242 -18.74 2.68 -1.13
N GLY A 243 -18.34 3.89 -0.71
CA GLY A 243 -18.13 4.20 0.71
C GLY A 243 -19.41 4.06 1.52
N GLY A 244 -20.54 4.57 1.01
CA GLY A 244 -21.85 4.48 1.66
C GLY A 244 -22.48 3.08 1.69
N VAL A 245 -22.15 2.20 0.74
CA VAL A 245 -22.74 0.85 0.60
C VAL A 245 -21.83 -0.24 1.15
N CYS A 246 -20.51 -0.16 0.95
CA CYS A 246 -19.57 -1.18 1.46
C CYS A 246 -19.40 -1.09 2.98
N ILE A 247 -19.47 0.12 3.57
CA ILE A 247 -19.35 0.28 5.02
C ILE A 247 -20.50 -0.44 5.75
N PRO A 248 -21.80 -0.27 5.41
CA PRO A 248 -22.88 -1.05 6.03
C PRO A 248 -22.83 -2.55 5.74
N VAL A 249 -22.51 -2.97 4.52
CA VAL A 249 -22.47 -4.41 4.16
C VAL A 249 -21.35 -5.15 4.89
N ILE A 250 -20.22 -4.48 5.15
CA ILE A 250 -19.12 -5.01 5.96
C ILE A 250 -19.45 -4.89 7.47
N LEU A 251 -20.21 -3.87 7.92
CA LEU A 251 -20.69 -3.70 9.31
C LEU A 251 -21.76 -4.70 9.71
N LEU A 252 -22.63 -5.12 8.79
CA LEU A 252 -23.76 -6.00 9.08
C LEU A 252 -23.40 -7.49 9.05
N GLY A 253 -22.12 -7.84 8.92
CA GLY A 253 -21.64 -9.19 9.20
C GLY A 253 -22.35 -10.29 8.42
N GLY A 254 -22.27 -10.25 7.09
CA GLY A 254 -22.51 -11.41 6.21
C GLY A 254 -23.84 -12.13 6.37
N ALA A 255 -24.82 -11.80 5.54
CA ALA A 255 -26.02 -12.63 5.39
C ALA A 255 -25.63 -14.08 4.99
N PRO A 256 -26.20 -15.10 5.66
CA PRO A 256 -25.86 -16.51 5.42
C PRO A 256 -26.58 -17.03 4.19
N MET A 257 -26.02 -16.77 3.00
CA MET A 257 -26.34 -17.54 1.80
C MET A 257 -25.02 -17.84 1.07
N ALA A 258 -24.70 -19.12 0.92
CA ALA A 258 -23.42 -19.57 0.35
C ALA A 258 -23.14 -18.97 -1.06
N ALA A 259 -24.17 -18.77 -1.89
CA ALA A 259 -24.03 -18.09 -3.18
C ALA A 259 -23.78 -16.57 -3.04
N ALA A 260 -24.36 -15.92 -2.02
CA ALA A 260 -24.10 -14.53 -1.70
C ALA A 260 -22.66 -14.33 -1.16
N GLN A 261 -22.07 -15.34 -0.52
CA GLN A 261 -20.68 -15.28 -0.02
C GLN A 261 -19.65 -15.25 -1.15
N ILE A 262 -19.84 -16.00 -2.23
CA ILE A 262 -18.91 -16.01 -3.39
C ILE A 262 -18.94 -14.66 -4.11
N PHE A 263 -20.15 -14.19 -4.43
CA PHE A 263 -20.34 -12.90 -5.09
C PHE A 263 -19.89 -11.76 -4.17
N SER A 264 -20.18 -11.83 -2.87
CA SER A 264 -19.68 -10.89 -1.86
C SER A 264 -18.16 -10.93 -1.72
N ALA A 265 -17.51 -12.09 -1.84
CA ALA A 265 -16.06 -12.20 -1.72
C ALA A 265 -15.33 -11.60 -2.93
N ALA A 266 -15.72 -11.94 -4.16
CA ALA A 266 -15.08 -11.42 -5.36
C ALA A 266 -15.51 -9.97 -5.68
N ALA A 267 -16.81 -9.69 -5.68
CA ALA A 267 -17.33 -8.34 -5.96
C ALA A 267 -17.05 -7.40 -4.79
N GLY A 268 -17.10 -7.86 -3.54
CA GLY A 268 -16.83 -7.02 -2.37
C GLY A 268 -15.38 -6.54 -2.30
N GLN A 269 -14.41 -7.38 -2.67
CA GLN A 269 -13.01 -6.97 -2.75
C GLN A 269 -12.77 -5.91 -3.83
N TRP A 270 -13.36 -6.10 -5.01
CA TRP A 270 -13.26 -5.12 -6.10
C TRP A 270 -13.98 -3.80 -5.76
N LEU A 271 -15.19 -3.87 -5.19
CA LEU A 271 -15.93 -2.70 -4.70
C LEU A 271 -15.15 -1.95 -3.62
N LEU A 272 -14.49 -2.67 -2.72
CA LEU A 272 -13.62 -2.08 -1.71
C LEU A 272 -12.41 -1.38 -2.34
N ALA A 273 -11.76 -1.99 -3.34
CA ALA A 273 -10.66 -1.37 -4.08
C ALA A 273 -11.10 -0.05 -4.72
N VAL A 274 -12.27 -0.04 -5.38
CA VAL A 274 -12.87 1.15 -5.99
C VAL A 274 -13.21 2.21 -4.93
N ALA A 275 -13.75 1.79 -3.77
CA ALA A 275 -14.03 2.69 -2.66
C ALA A 275 -12.75 3.37 -2.14
N PHE A 276 -11.69 2.60 -1.94
CA PHE A 276 -10.39 3.14 -1.53
C PHE A 276 -9.79 4.05 -2.60
N ALA A 277 -9.88 3.71 -3.89
CA ALA A 277 -9.43 4.59 -4.96
C ALA A 277 -10.20 5.92 -4.95
N GLY A 278 -11.49 5.84 -4.72
CA GLY A 278 -12.37 6.98 -4.52
C GLY A 278 -11.99 7.88 -3.35
N LEU A 279 -11.70 7.26 -2.20
CA LEU A 279 -11.21 7.94 -0.99
C LEU A 279 -9.87 8.64 -1.27
N VAL A 280 -8.92 7.94 -1.87
CA VAL A 280 -7.59 8.46 -2.25
C VAL A 280 -7.73 9.65 -3.19
N LEU A 281 -8.59 9.57 -4.22
CA LEU A 281 -8.84 10.69 -5.13
C LEU A 281 -9.48 11.90 -4.45
N THR A 282 -10.40 11.65 -3.52
CA THR A 282 -11.08 12.70 -2.77
C THR A 282 -10.10 13.45 -1.88
N LEU A 283 -9.25 12.73 -1.14
CA LEU A 283 -8.22 13.30 -0.28
C LEU A 283 -7.09 13.95 -1.09
N TRP A 284 -6.71 13.34 -2.21
CA TRP A 284 -5.71 13.90 -3.11
C TRP A 284 -6.11 15.31 -3.59
N ARG A 285 -7.38 15.49 -3.94
CA ARG A 285 -7.95 16.75 -4.43
C ARG A 285 -8.30 17.75 -3.33
N GLY A 286 -8.02 17.44 -2.06
CA GLY A 286 -8.36 18.31 -0.93
C GLY A 286 -9.86 18.41 -0.66
N ARG A 287 -10.67 17.45 -1.13
CA ARG A 287 -12.15 17.49 -1.04
C ARG A 287 -12.72 16.62 0.08
N GLY A 288 -11.90 16.14 1.00
CA GLY A 288 -12.33 15.24 2.08
C GLY A 288 -13.05 15.90 3.27
N GLY A 289 -13.32 17.22 3.24
CA GLY A 289 -14.04 17.92 4.31
C GLY A 289 -13.41 17.73 5.70
N SER A 290 -14.18 17.25 6.67
CA SER A 290 -13.68 16.96 8.02
C SER A 290 -12.63 15.87 8.05
N LEU A 291 -12.75 14.83 7.21
CA LEU A 291 -11.75 13.77 7.11
C LEU A 291 -10.42 14.30 6.57
N GLN A 292 -10.46 15.25 5.62
CA GLN A 292 -9.26 15.94 5.14
C GLN A 292 -8.54 16.64 6.30
N ARG A 293 -9.28 17.39 7.13
CA ARG A 293 -8.73 18.13 8.27
C ARG A 293 -8.12 17.18 9.31
N LEU A 294 -8.82 16.11 9.65
CA LEU A 294 -8.33 15.10 10.58
C LEU A 294 -7.03 14.45 10.09
N LEU A 295 -6.99 14.00 8.83
CA LEU A 295 -5.83 13.30 8.28
C LEU A 295 -4.65 14.23 7.96
N SER A 296 -4.91 15.51 7.72
CA SER A 296 -3.86 16.51 7.49
C SER A 296 -3.31 17.10 8.80
N HIS A 297 -3.82 16.66 9.96
CA HIS A 297 -3.30 17.08 11.25
C HIS A 297 -1.83 16.64 11.43
N PRO A 298 -0.96 17.44 12.08
CA PRO A 298 0.48 17.14 12.18
C PRO A 298 0.81 15.75 12.74
N ALA A 299 0.03 15.26 13.72
CA ALA A 299 0.27 13.95 14.33
C ALA A 299 0.06 12.76 13.36
N PRO A 300 -1.12 12.58 12.72
CA PRO A 300 -1.30 11.58 11.66
C PRO A 300 -0.30 11.71 10.51
N VAL A 301 0.05 12.94 10.11
CA VAL A 301 1.03 13.17 9.04
C VAL A 301 2.41 12.67 9.46
N HIS A 302 2.85 12.98 10.69
CA HIS A 302 4.13 12.50 11.21
C HIS A 302 4.18 10.96 11.26
N LEU A 303 3.16 10.33 11.83
CA LEU A 303 3.06 8.87 11.90
C LEU A 303 2.95 8.24 10.50
N GLY A 304 2.29 8.93 9.58
CA GLY A 304 2.17 8.55 8.18
C GLY A 304 3.50 8.55 7.43
N ARG A 305 4.41 9.47 7.76
CA ARG A 305 5.75 9.53 7.15
C ARG A 305 6.60 8.32 7.53
N ILE A 306 6.49 7.87 8.78
CA ILE A 306 7.21 6.71 9.32
C ILE A 306 6.42 5.40 9.21
N SER A 307 5.27 5.40 8.52
CA SER A 307 4.35 4.26 8.51
C SER A 307 4.94 2.98 7.92
N TYR A 308 5.96 3.10 7.07
CA TYR A 308 6.67 1.96 6.51
C TYR A 308 7.46 1.22 7.60
N GLY A 309 8.24 1.95 8.40
CA GLY A 309 8.90 1.38 9.59
C GLY A 309 7.90 0.85 10.60
N LEU A 310 6.80 1.57 10.86
CA LEU A 310 5.73 1.08 11.75
C LEU A 310 5.19 -0.29 11.29
N TYR A 311 4.91 -0.44 10.00
CA TYR A 311 4.42 -1.70 9.41
C TYR A 311 5.46 -2.83 9.42
N LEU A 312 6.76 -2.51 9.33
CA LEU A 312 7.80 -3.53 9.36
C LEU A 312 8.02 -4.09 10.77
N PHE A 313 8.03 -3.22 11.77
CA PHE A 313 8.40 -3.61 13.12
C PHE A 313 7.23 -4.15 13.96
N HIS A 314 5.97 -3.87 13.60
CA HIS A 314 4.86 -4.15 14.51
C HIS A 314 4.73 -5.60 14.90
N ASN A 315 4.86 -6.53 13.95
CA ASN A 315 4.61 -7.93 14.26
C ASN A 315 5.76 -8.52 15.07
N PHE A 316 6.99 -8.04 14.84
CA PHE A 316 8.14 -8.41 15.66
C PHE A 316 7.89 -8.08 17.13
N PHE A 317 7.48 -6.85 17.43
CA PHE A 317 7.23 -6.45 18.81
C PHE A 317 5.95 -7.05 19.40
N LEU A 318 4.88 -7.18 18.62
CA LEU A 318 3.63 -7.78 19.09
C LEU A 318 3.86 -9.23 19.53
N VAL A 319 4.53 -10.01 18.69
CA VAL A 319 4.84 -11.41 18.97
C VAL A 319 5.86 -11.52 20.10
N SER A 320 6.91 -10.68 20.12
CA SER A 320 7.90 -10.68 21.20
C SER A 320 7.31 -10.35 22.57
N CYS A 321 6.47 -9.31 22.66
CA CYS A 321 5.78 -8.95 23.90
C CYS A 321 4.82 -10.05 24.39
N ALA A 322 4.28 -10.86 23.49
CA ALA A 322 3.36 -11.95 23.84
C ALA A 322 4.06 -13.24 24.30
N THR A 323 5.34 -13.44 23.95
CA THR A 323 5.99 -14.77 24.03
C THR A 323 7.28 -14.77 24.83
N VAL A 324 8.03 -13.66 24.85
CA VAL A 324 9.33 -13.60 25.54
C VAL A 324 9.10 -13.60 27.07
N PRO A 325 9.67 -14.57 27.82
CA PRO A 325 9.44 -14.68 29.26
C PRO A 325 9.77 -13.41 30.06
N ALA A 326 10.83 -12.70 29.68
CA ALA A 326 11.24 -11.45 30.33
C ALA A 326 10.22 -10.30 30.15
N LEU A 327 9.33 -10.40 29.15
CA LEU A 327 8.27 -9.42 28.87
C LEU A 327 6.89 -9.85 29.42
N ARG A 328 6.82 -10.96 30.17
CA ARG A 328 5.58 -11.50 30.77
C ARG A 328 4.89 -10.58 31.79
N ALA A 329 5.51 -9.48 32.18
CA ALA A 329 4.85 -8.45 32.97
C ALA A 329 3.65 -7.83 32.23
N PHE A 330 3.63 -7.91 30.89
CA PHE A 330 2.49 -7.48 30.09
C PHE A 330 1.45 -8.60 29.94
N HIS A 331 0.19 -8.31 30.26
CA HIS A 331 -0.94 -9.21 30.03
C HIS A 331 -2.11 -8.45 29.40
N GLY A 332 -2.94 -9.15 28.62
CA GLY A 332 -4.11 -8.58 27.95
C GLY A 332 -3.78 -7.33 27.15
N ALA A 333 -4.49 -6.23 27.41
CA ALA A 333 -4.35 -4.95 26.69
C ALA A 333 -2.96 -4.29 26.80
N LEU A 334 -2.16 -4.66 27.81
CA LEU A 334 -0.81 -4.09 27.98
C LEU A 334 0.17 -4.59 26.90
N ILE A 335 -0.06 -5.79 26.34
CA ILE A 335 0.79 -6.34 25.27
C ILE A 335 0.74 -5.46 24.02
N PRO A 336 -0.42 -5.19 23.39
CA PRO A 336 -0.47 -4.34 22.21
C PRO A 336 -0.08 -2.89 22.51
N ALA A 337 -0.31 -2.37 23.72
CA ALA A 337 0.17 -1.03 24.10
C ALA A 337 1.70 -0.96 24.12
N ALA A 338 2.37 -1.91 24.77
CA ALA A 338 3.82 -2.01 24.80
C ALA A 338 4.41 -2.25 23.40
N ALA A 339 3.80 -3.16 22.63
CA ALA A 339 4.22 -3.44 21.27
C ALA A 339 4.10 -2.21 20.36
N LEU A 340 3.02 -1.45 20.45
CA LEU A 340 2.83 -0.22 19.68
C LEU A 340 3.89 0.84 20.06
N ALA A 341 4.19 0.98 21.35
CA ALA A 341 5.21 1.91 21.83
C ALA A 341 6.61 1.53 21.32
N LEU A 342 7.00 0.26 21.39
CA LEU A 342 8.27 -0.25 20.87
C LEU A 342 8.37 -0.14 19.35
N THR A 343 7.25 -0.41 18.65
CA THR A 343 7.13 -0.23 17.20
C THR A 343 7.35 1.22 16.81
N TYR A 344 6.69 2.15 17.50
CA TYR A 344 6.86 3.59 17.28
C TYR A 344 8.29 4.03 17.54
N ALA A 345 8.88 3.65 18.68
CA ALA A 345 10.24 4.00 19.03
C ALA A 345 11.24 3.50 17.96
N SER A 346 11.11 2.24 17.55
CA SER A 346 11.99 1.63 16.55
C SER A 346 11.82 2.26 15.17
N ALA A 347 10.57 2.53 14.75
CA ALA A 347 10.30 3.22 13.49
C ALA A 347 10.82 4.66 13.50
N ALA A 348 10.72 5.38 14.62
CA ALA A 348 11.23 6.74 14.75
C ALA A 348 12.76 6.79 14.72
N VAL A 349 13.43 5.86 15.42
CA VAL A 349 14.89 5.68 15.39
C VAL A 349 15.36 5.32 13.98
N SER A 350 14.74 4.31 13.37
CA SER A 350 15.00 3.91 11.98
C SER A 350 14.83 5.09 11.03
N TRP A 351 13.75 5.85 11.16
CA TRP A 351 13.52 7.01 10.31
C TRP A 351 14.64 8.05 10.43
N ARG A 352 15.04 8.39 11.65
CA ARG A 352 16.05 9.43 11.90
C ARG A 352 17.45 9.03 11.43
N PHE A 353 17.86 7.79 11.69
CA PHE A 353 19.25 7.36 11.51
C PHE A 353 19.51 6.54 10.26
N LEU A 354 18.49 5.88 9.70
CA LEU A 354 18.62 5.00 8.55
C LEU A 354 17.82 5.51 7.35
N GLU A 355 16.50 5.65 7.48
CA GLU A 355 15.64 5.91 6.33
C GLU A 355 15.77 7.33 5.80
N ALA A 356 15.74 8.37 6.64
CA ALA A 356 15.81 9.76 6.17
C ALA A 356 17.15 10.08 5.48
N PRO A 357 18.33 9.74 6.05
CA PRO A 357 19.61 9.99 5.39
C PRO A 357 19.74 9.30 4.03
N ILE A 358 19.25 8.06 3.91
CA ILE A 358 19.30 7.32 2.65
C ILE A 358 18.25 7.83 1.66
N ASN A 359 17.05 8.19 2.14
CA ASN A 359 16.01 8.80 1.33
C ASN A 359 16.46 10.13 0.71
N ASP A 360 17.30 10.89 1.42
CA ASP A 360 17.87 12.14 0.93
C ASP A 360 18.80 11.96 -0.28
N LEU A 361 19.38 10.77 -0.48
CA LEU A 361 20.19 10.46 -1.66
C LEU A 361 19.37 10.51 -2.97
N LYS A 362 18.04 10.44 -2.88
CA LYS A 362 17.13 10.62 -4.02
C LYS A 362 17.31 11.96 -4.72
N ARG A 363 17.87 12.97 -4.06
CA ARG A 363 18.20 14.27 -4.70
C ARG A 363 19.21 14.13 -5.83
N ARG A 364 20.03 13.06 -5.84
CA ARG A 364 20.98 12.74 -6.92
C ARG A 364 20.31 12.11 -8.15
N PHE A 365 19.04 11.71 -8.03
CA PHE A 365 18.25 11.08 -9.08
C PHE A 365 16.92 11.83 -9.25
N PRO A 366 16.93 13.12 -9.63
CA PRO A 366 15.71 13.89 -9.81
C PRO A 366 14.85 13.31 -10.95
N TYR A 367 13.53 13.39 -10.81
CA TYR A 367 12.66 13.24 -11.98
C TYR A 367 12.86 14.47 -12.88
N ALA A 368 12.88 14.30 -14.21
CA ALA A 368 13.23 15.40 -15.12
C ALA A 368 12.29 16.62 -15.00
N ALA A 369 11.01 16.43 -14.64
CA ALA A 369 10.10 17.51 -14.24
C ALA A 369 10.59 18.43 -13.09
N SER A 370 11.55 17.99 -12.27
CA SER A 370 12.16 18.79 -11.18
C SER A 370 13.43 19.56 -11.59
N ILE A 371 13.91 19.37 -12.82
CA ILE A 371 15.10 20.06 -13.34
C ILE A 371 14.72 21.45 -13.89
N GLY A 372 13.55 21.59 -14.51
CA GLY A 372 13.08 22.87 -15.06
C GLY A 372 12.83 23.98 -14.03
N THR A 373 12.56 23.64 -12.77
CA THR A 373 12.37 24.62 -11.68
C THR A 373 13.68 25.09 -11.02
N ARG A 374 14.82 24.44 -11.32
CA ARG A 374 16.13 24.84 -10.79
C ARG A 374 16.90 25.80 -11.70
N GLN A 375 16.55 25.89 -12.98
CA GLN A 375 17.18 26.83 -13.92
C GLN A 375 16.48 28.19 -13.98
N SER A 376 15.39 28.38 -13.24
CA SER A 376 14.62 29.62 -13.15
C SER A 376 14.76 30.32 -11.80
N ARG A 377 15.84 30.09 -11.05
CA ARG A 377 16.13 30.77 -9.78
C ARG A 377 17.51 31.38 -9.80
#